data_AF-H6QSH4-F1
#
_entry.id   AF-H6QSH4-F1
#
_cell.length_a   1.000
_cell.length_b   1.000
_cell.length_c   1.000
_cell.angle_alpha   90.00
_cell.angle_beta   90.00
_cell.angle_gamma   90.00
#
_symmetry.space_group_name_H-M   'P 1'
#
loop_
_entity.id
_entity.type
_entity.pdbx_description
1 polymer ?
#
loop_
_entity_poly.entity_id
_entity_poly.type
_entity_poly.pdbx_seq_one_letter_code
_entity_poly.pdbx_strand_id
1 'polypeptide(L)'
;MAGSLSLILLCLQVVSTVLGNSDPSAQIHRRSPQKPSKPPVSNTKANAKPVPFGFGSKVTGGGNAAPQTPKDPAELEAWLNDPAPRVILISKTYDFTSPNITKTSGW
;
A
#
# COMPACT_ATOMS: atom_id res chain seq x y z
N MET A 1 -36.44 -12.50 23.76
CA MET A 1 -36.04 -11.10 23.96
C MET A 1 -34.65 -10.88 23.36
N ALA A 2 -34.54 -10.59 22.06
CA ALA A 2 -33.23 -10.42 21.39
C ALA A 2 -33.13 -9.16 20.49
N GLY A 3 -34.20 -8.36 20.39
CA GLY A 3 -34.20 -7.14 19.56
C GLY A 3 -33.63 -5.90 20.24
N SER A 4 -33.54 -5.87 21.58
CA SER A 4 -33.15 -4.67 22.34
C SER A 4 -31.64 -4.39 22.28
N LEU A 5 -30.79 -5.43 22.24
CA LEU A 5 -29.34 -5.28 22.23
C LEU A 5 -28.82 -4.70 20.89
N SER A 6 -29.46 -5.06 19.77
CA SER A 6 -29.11 -4.57 18.44
C SER A 6 -29.45 -3.09 18.26
N LEU A 7 -30.52 -2.60 18.88
CA LEU A 7 -30.92 -1.19 18.82
C LEU A 7 -29.99 -0.31 19.67
N ILE A 8 -29.57 -0.78 20.85
CA ILE A 8 -28.66 -0.06 21.73
C ILE A 8 -27.26 0.08 21.10
N LEU A 9 -26.74 -0.98 20.47
CA LEU A 9 -25.45 -0.94 19.76
C LEU A 9 -25.47 0.03 18.56
N LEU A 10 -26.59 0.07 17.81
CA LEU A 10 -26.76 1.00 16.71
C LEU A 10 -26.80 2.46 17.19
N CYS A 11 -27.47 2.73 18.32
CA CYS A 11 -27.50 4.07 18.93
C CYS A 11 -26.11 4.55 19.40
N LEU A 12 -25.29 3.68 20.01
CA LEU A 12 -23.93 4.06 20.43
C LEU A 12 -23.01 4.38 19.23
N GLN A 13 -23.14 3.64 18.12
CA GLN A 13 -22.34 3.91 16.91
C GLN A 13 -22.75 5.22 16.22
N VAL A 14 -24.04 5.57 16.18
CA VAL A 14 -24.52 6.84 15.60
C VAL A 14 -24.12 8.06 16.43
N VAL A 15 -24.12 7.97 17.77
CA VAL A 15 -23.65 9.08 18.64
C VAL A 15 -22.15 9.33 18.47
N SER A 16 -21.35 8.29 18.25
CA SER A 16 -19.89 8.41 18.05
C SER A 16 -19.54 9.13 16.74
N THR A 17 -20.30 8.90 15.67
CA THR A 17 -20.09 9.60 14.38
C THR A 17 -20.59 11.05 14.39
N VAL A 18 -21.63 11.37 15.18
CA VAL A 18 -22.15 12.74 15.24
C VAL A 18 -21.33 13.66 16.16
N LEU A 19 -20.57 13.11 17.13
CA LEU A 19 -19.80 13.88 18.12
C LEU A 19 -18.27 13.90 17.87
N GLY A 20 -17.78 13.21 16.83
CA GLY A 20 -16.35 13.09 16.51
C GLY A 20 -15.76 14.16 15.59
N ASN A 21 -16.56 15.10 15.08
CA ASN A 21 -16.11 16.17 14.17
C ASN A 21 -16.12 17.54 14.85
N SER A 22 -15.28 17.74 15.86
CA SER A 22 -15.07 19.04 16.48
C SER A 22 -13.59 19.28 16.76
N ASP A 23 -12.87 19.77 15.76
CA ASP A 23 -11.72 20.64 16.01
C ASP A 23 -12.02 22.03 15.43
N PRO A 24 -12.59 22.95 16.23
CA PRO A 24 -12.63 24.37 15.92
C PRO A 24 -11.48 25.05 16.65
N SER A 25 -10.31 25.17 16.01
CA SER A 25 -9.37 26.21 16.42
C SER A 25 -8.73 26.89 15.21
N ALA A 26 -9.47 27.88 14.70
CA ALA A 26 -8.90 28.97 13.93
C ALA A 26 -7.99 29.83 14.85
N GLN A 27 -6.69 29.56 14.85
CA GLN A 27 -5.69 30.49 15.37
C GLN A 27 -5.12 31.31 14.20
N ILE A 28 -5.78 32.42 13.87
CA ILE A 28 -5.19 33.52 13.08
C ILE A 28 -4.36 34.38 14.04
N HIS A 29 -3.05 34.17 14.08
CA HIS A 29 -2.10 35.12 14.67
C HIS A 29 -0.80 35.21 13.86
N ARG A 30 -0.61 36.41 13.25
CA ARG A 30 0.62 37.08 12.78
C ARG A 30 1.53 36.37 11.76
N ARG A 31 1.53 36.88 10.53
CA ARG A 31 2.65 36.79 9.58
C ARG A 31 3.92 37.37 10.21
N SER A 32 4.78 36.52 10.76
CA SER A 32 6.21 36.79 10.84
C SER A 32 6.81 36.61 9.45
N PRO A 33 7.73 37.47 8.97
CA PRO A 33 8.47 37.18 7.75
C PRO A 33 9.21 35.85 7.94
N GLN A 34 8.76 34.81 7.25
CA GLN A 34 9.49 33.55 7.20
C GLN A 34 10.80 33.84 6.47
N LYS A 35 11.89 33.91 7.23
CA LYS A 35 13.26 33.72 6.73
C LYS A 35 13.21 32.50 5.79
N PRO A 36 13.73 32.56 4.54
CA PRO A 36 13.64 31.44 3.63
C PRO A 36 14.33 30.26 4.30
N SER A 37 13.53 29.29 4.75
CA SER A 37 14.04 28.04 5.27
C SER A 37 14.66 27.33 4.07
N LYS A 38 15.98 27.53 3.93
CA LYS A 38 16.90 26.60 3.29
C LYS A 38 16.33 25.18 3.48
N PRO A 39 16.15 24.38 2.41
CA PRO A 39 15.60 23.04 2.55
C PRO A 39 16.40 22.33 3.64
N PRO A 40 15.76 21.60 4.58
CA PRO A 40 16.49 20.84 5.56
C PRO A 40 17.30 19.80 4.79
N VAL A 41 18.58 20.11 4.58
CA VAL A 41 19.59 19.14 4.18
C VAL A 41 19.78 18.28 5.42
N SER A 42 18.90 17.31 5.57
CA SER A 42 19.03 16.25 6.55
C SER A 42 20.15 15.34 6.09
N ASN A 43 21.39 15.72 6.40
CA ASN A 43 22.57 14.87 6.28
C ASN A 43 22.61 13.79 7.37
N THR A 44 21.50 13.10 7.60
CA THR A 44 21.54 11.82 8.29
C THR A 44 22.06 10.81 7.29
N LYS A 45 23.24 10.24 7.55
CA LYS A 45 23.65 8.95 6.98
C LYS A 45 22.62 7.91 7.43
N ALA A 46 21.48 7.86 6.77
CA ALA A 46 20.43 6.92 7.07
C ALA A 46 20.73 5.65 6.29
N ASN A 47 20.79 4.54 7.01
CA ASN A 47 20.51 3.22 6.47
C ASN A 47 19.03 3.16 6.04
N ALA A 48 18.59 4.10 5.19
CA ALA A 48 17.22 4.26 4.77
C ALA A 48 17.00 3.35 3.56
N LYS A 49 16.01 2.47 3.65
CA LYS A 49 15.54 1.70 2.50
C LYS A 49 15.15 2.68 1.39
N PRO A 50 15.49 2.40 0.12
CA PRO A 50 15.12 3.28 -0.99
C PRO A 50 13.61 3.48 -1.06
N VAL A 51 13.17 4.72 -1.30
CA VAL A 51 11.74 5.11 -1.33
C VAL A 51 11.37 5.55 -2.75
N PRO A 52 10.23 5.10 -3.32
CA PRO A 52 9.78 5.53 -4.64
C PRO A 52 9.41 7.02 -4.69
N PHE A 53 9.55 7.65 -5.86
CA PHE A 53 9.30 9.09 -6.07
C PHE A 53 8.38 9.36 -7.27
N GLY A 54 7.95 10.61 -7.43
CA GLY A 54 7.06 11.03 -8.51
C GLY A 54 5.63 10.48 -8.38
N PHE A 55 4.98 10.23 -9.53
CA PHE A 55 3.62 9.67 -9.59
C PHE A 55 3.48 8.32 -8.87
N GLY A 56 4.54 7.52 -8.83
CA GLY A 56 4.59 6.23 -8.15
C GLY A 56 4.98 6.29 -6.67
N SER A 57 5.03 7.47 -6.04
CA SER A 57 5.56 7.62 -4.66
C SER A 57 4.83 6.84 -3.56
N LYS A 58 3.66 6.25 -3.86
CA LYS A 58 2.86 5.45 -2.91
C LYS A 58 2.87 3.94 -3.19
N VAL A 59 3.64 3.46 -4.17
CA VAL A 59 3.68 2.02 -4.47
C VAL A 59 4.32 1.24 -3.31
N THR A 60 3.74 0.09 -2.98
CA THR A 60 4.25 -0.85 -1.97
C THR A 60 4.66 -2.19 -2.57
N GLY A 61 4.12 -2.56 -3.74
CA GLY A 61 4.37 -3.85 -4.38
C GLY A 61 4.02 -5.01 -3.45
N GLY A 62 4.96 -5.92 -3.24
CA GLY A 62 4.83 -7.03 -2.28
C GLY A 62 4.85 -6.64 -0.80
N GLY A 63 5.08 -5.36 -0.47
CA GLY A 63 5.12 -4.86 0.90
C GLY A 63 6.16 -5.60 1.75
N ASN A 64 5.69 -6.16 2.87
CA ASN A 64 6.51 -6.92 3.82
C ASN A 64 6.38 -8.45 3.64
N ALA A 65 5.84 -8.93 2.52
CA ALA A 65 5.74 -10.36 2.26
C ALA A 65 7.14 -11.00 2.28
N ALA A 66 7.22 -12.23 2.80
CA ALA A 66 8.47 -12.98 2.80
C ALA A 66 8.92 -13.23 1.34
N PRO A 67 10.22 -13.11 1.01
CA PRO A 67 10.71 -13.44 -0.31
C PRO A 67 10.42 -14.90 -0.67
N GLN A 68 9.88 -15.13 -1.86
CA GLN A 68 9.61 -16.47 -2.39
C GLN A 68 10.28 -16.65 -3.74
N THR A 69 10.83 -17.85 -3.97
CA THR A 69 11.45 -18.21 -5.25
C THR A 69 10.55 -19.22 -5.96
N PRO A 70 10.06 -18.90 -7.17
CA PRO A 70 9.29 -19.84 -7.98
C PRO A 70 10.11 -21.08 -8.34
N LYS A 71 9.45 -22.22 -8.48
CA LYS A 71 10.07 -23.48 -8.87
C LYS A 71 10.27 -23.58 -10.38
N ASP A 72 9.40 -22.97 -11.18
CA ASP A 72 9.38 -23.07 -12.65
C ASP A 72 8.69 -21.84 -13.28
N PRO A 73 8.74 -21.67 -14.63
CA PRO A 73 8.14 -20.53 -15.31
C PRO A 73 6.61 -20.47 -15.17
N ALA A 74 5.92 -21.62 -15.07
CA ALA A 74 4.46 -21.67 -14.95
C ALA A 74 4.00 -21.16 -13.58
N GLU A 75 4.74 -21.49 -12.51
CA GLU A 75 4.49 -20.95 -11.18
C GLU A 75 4.78 -19.44 -11.10
N LEU A 76 5.85 -18.98 -11.77
CA LEU A 76 6.14 -17.55 -11.87
C LEU A 76 4.98 -16.79 -12.55
N GLU A 77 4.47 -17.32 -13.66
CA GLU A 77 3.32 -16.74 -14.36
C GLU A 77 2.06 -16.73 -13.48
N ALA A 78 1.77 -17.84 -12.79
CA ALA A 78 0.65 -17.93 -11.87
C ALA A 78 0.75 -16.89 -10.74
N TRP A 79 1.93 -16.68 -10.17
CA TRP A 79 2.12 -15.70 -9.09
C TRP A 79 2.04 -14.25 -9.55
N LEU A 80 2.43 -13.96 -10.80
CA LEU A 80 2.34 -12.60 -11.36
C LEU A 80 0.90 -12.20 -11.70
N ASN A 81 0.03 -13.18 -11.98
CA ASN A 81 -1.38 -12.96 -12.30
C ASN A 81 -2.31 -13.03 -11.07
N ASP A 82 -1.80 -13.47 -9.91
CA ASP A 82 -2.54 -13.57 -8.66
C ASP A 82 -2.63 -12.20 -7.95
N PRO A 83 -3.79 -11.80 -7.39
CA PRO A 83 -3.93 -10.55 -6.63
C PRO A 83 -3.16 -10.50 -5.29
N ALA A 84 -2.59 -11.61 -4.82
CA ALA A 84 -1.88 -11.63 -3.53
C ALA A 84 -0.57 -10.78 -3.57
N PRO A 85 -0.28 -9.98 -2.52
CA PRO A 85 1.01 -9.29 -2.39
C PRO A 85 2.17 -10.28 -2.25
N ARG A 86 3.15 -10.21 -3.15
CA ARG A 86 4.31 -11.13 -3.17
C ARG A 86 5.63 -10.39 -3.40
N VAL A 87 6.70 -10.87 -2.77
CA VAL A 87 8.08 -10.49 -3.09
C VAL A 87 8.73 -11.68 -3.80
N ILE A 88 8.86 -11.58 -5.12
CA ILE A 88 9.31 -12.69 -5.97
C ILE A 88 10.82 -12.55 -6.21
N LEU A 89 11.59 -13.55 -5.80
CA LEU A 89 13.04 -13.60 -5.98
C LEU A 89 13.40 -14.39 -7.24
N ILE A 90 14.01 -13.71 -8.20
CA ILE A 90 14.53 -14.31 -9.43
C ILE A 90 15.95 -14.83 -9.15
N SER A 91 16.08 -16.13 -8.87
CA SER A 91 17.35 -16.77 -8.51
C SER A 91 17.97 -17.63 -9.62
N LYS A 92 17.26 -17.79 -10.74
CA LYS A 92 17.67 -18.60 -11.90
C LYS A 92 17.00 -18.10 -13.18
N THR A 93 17.45 -18.61 -14.31
CA THR A 93 16.80 -18.35 -15.61
C THR A 93 15.47 -19.08 -15.68
N TYR A 94 14.40 -18.34 -15.98
CA TYR A 94 13.10 -18.87 -16.38
C TYR A 94 12.98 -18.73 -17.90
N ASP A 95 12.95 -19.85 -18.59
CA ASP A 95 12.91 -19.87 -20.05
C ASP A 95 11.46 -19.79 -20.55
N PHE A 96 11.14 -18.71 -21.26
CA PHE A 96 9.85 -18.46 -21.92
C PHE A 96 9.96 -18.53 -23.46
N THR A 97 11.10 -18.94 -24.01
CA THR A 97 11.33 -18.99 -25.46
C THR A 97 10.59 -20.14 -26.14
N SER A 98 10.26 -21.19 -25.40
CA SER A 98 9.39 -22.27 -25.88
C SER A 98 7.94 -21.91 -25.51
N PRO A 99 7.10 -21.53 -26.48
CA PRO A 99 5.71 -21.21 -26.17
C PRO A 99 5.00 -22.50 -25.78
N ASN A 100 4.70 -22.70 -24.49
CA ASN A 100 3.60 -23.57 -24.09
C ASN A 100 2.28 -22.87 -24.47
N ILE A 101 2.07 -22.71 -25.78
CA ILE A 101 0.80 -22.27 -26.33
C ILE A 101 -0.14 -23.47 -26.32
N THR A 102 -0.82 -23.70 -25.20
CA THR A 102 -2.19 -24.19 -25.33
C THR A 102 -3.01 -23.02 -25.87
N LYS A 103 -2.88 -22.75 -27.18
CA LYS A 103 -3.82 -21.93 -27.92
C LYS A 103 -5.13 -22.69 -27.91
N THR A 104 -5.96 -22.49 -26.90
CA THR A 104 -7.40 -22.72 -27.01
C THR A 104 -7.90 -21.62 -27.95
N SER A 105 -7.74 -21.82 -29.26
CA SER A 105 -8.44 -21.04 -30.27
C SER A 105 -9.91 -21.47 -30.23
N GLY A 106 -10.66 -20.79 -29.38
CA GLY A 106 -12.11 -20.85 -29.30
C GLY A 106 -12.65 -19.43 -29.35
N TRP A 107 -12.52 -18.80 -30.53
CA TRP A 107 -13.45 -17.89 -31.20
C TRP A 107 -12.80 -17.36 -32.48
#